data_AF-A0A7Z9YWJ6-F1
#
_entry.id   AF-A0A7Z9YWJ6-F1
#
_cell.length_a   1.000
_cell.length_b   1.000
_cell.length_c   1.000
_cell.angle_alpha   90.00
_cell.angle_beta   90.00
_cell.angle_gamma   90.00
#
_symmetry.space_group_name_H-M   'P 1'
#
loop_
_entity.id
_entity.type
_entity.pdbx_description
1 polymer ?
#
loop_
_entity_poly.entity_id
_entity_poly.type
_entity_poly.pdbx_seq_one_letter_code
_entity_poly.pdbx_strand_id
1 'polypeptide(L)'
;MGQKVNPLGLRLNITRTWDSIWYANKDYSVNLIEDQKIRKFLKTRLQHAALSKIILERTGDKVRVKLFTARPGIIIGKKGSEIEILKKELEKLINRKAVIDIQEVRRP
;
A
#
# COMPACT_ATOMS: atom_id res chain seq x y z
N MET A 1 -5.13 29.71 15.50
CA MET A 1 -3.71 29.31 15.58
C MET A 1 -3.55 27.91 15.01
N GLY A 2 -2.76 27.77 13.94
CA GLY A 2 -2.60 26.54 13.14
C GLY A 2 -1.60 26.77 12.01
N GLN A 3 -0.44 27.34 12.35
CA GLN A 3 0.57 27.82 11.38
C GLN A 3 1.68 26.80 11.10
N LYS A 4 1.52 25.54 11.54
CA LYS A 4 2.53 24.49 11.33
C LYS A 4 2.18 23.67 10.09
N VAL A 5 3.08 23.64 9.12
CA VAL A 5 2.97 22.81 7.91
C VAL A 5 3.22 21.35 8.27
N ASN A 6 2.57 20.42 7.55
CA ASN A 6 2.86 19.00 7.70
C ASN A 6 4.33 18.71 7.34
N PRO A 7 5.16 18.23 8.27
CA PRO A 7 6.58 17.98 8.02
C PRO A 7 6.83 16.88 7.00
N LEU A 8 5.87 15.96 6.79
CA LEU A 8 5.95 14.93 5.76
C LEU A 8 5.87 15.56 4.38
N GLY A 9 4.91 16.48 4.18
CA GLY A 9 4.71 17.18 2.91
C GLY A 9 5.88 18.11 2.59
N LEU A 10 6.36 18.86 3.58
CA LEU A 10 7.47 19.81 3.41
C LEU A 10 8.78 19.14 2.94
N ARG A 11 8.98 17.85 3.27
CA ARG A 11 10.22 17.11 2.95
C ARG A 11 10.08 16.13 1.78
N LEU A 12 8.93 16.13 1.09
CA LEU A 12 8.74 15.32 -0.10
C LEU A 12 9.79 15.68 -1.15
N ASN A 13 10.37 14.66 -1.78
CA ASN A 13 11.42 14.78 -2.80
C ASN A 13 12.77 15.36 -2.31
N ILE A 14 12.93 15.64 -1.00
CA ILE A 14 14.20 16.07 -0.41
C ILE A 14 14.80 14.92 0.39
N THR A 15 14.13 14.53 1.48
CA THR A 15 14.57 13.43 2.36
C THR A 15 13.61 12.25 2.32
N ARG A 16 12.36 12.46 1.87
CA ARG A 16 11.31 11.42 1.84
C ARG A 16 10.72 11.27 0.45
N THR A 17 10.48 10.02 0.05
CA THR A 17 9.82 9.65 -1.20
C THR A 17 8.31 9.50 -1.06
N TRP A 18 7.63 9.45 -2.21
CA TRP A 18 6.19 9.26 -2.32
C TRP A 18 5.74 7.85 -1.88
N ASP A 19 4.51 7.77 -1.38
CA ASP A 19 3.89 6.50 -1.00
C ASP A 19 3.09 5.87 -2.15
N SER A 20 2.79 6.61 -3.22
CA SER A 20 2.27 6.10 -4.49
C SER A 20 3.25 6.50 -5.58
N ILE A 21 3.88 5.53 -6.24
CA ILE A 21 4.95 5.71 -7.22
C ILE A 21 4.45 5.15 -8.55
N TRP A 22 3.82 6.01 -9.34
CA TRP A 22 3.34 5.68 -10.68
C TRP A 22 3.05 6.96 -11.46
N TYR A 23 2.90 6.83 -12.78
CA TYR A 23 2.56 7.92 -13.66
C TYR A 23 1.32 7.54 -14.49
N ALA A 24 0.42 8.50 -14.70
CA ALA A 24 -0.72 8.35 -15.59
C ALA A 24 -1.08 9.72 -16.18
N ASN A 25 -1.52 9.71 -17.44
CA ASN A 25 -2.02 10.91 -18.13
C ASN A 25 -3.51 11.09 -17.85
N LYS A 26 -4.38 10.56 -18.72
CA LYS A 26 -5.83 10.74 -18.63
C LYS A 26 -6.46 9.93 -17.50
N ASP A 27 -5.88 8.78 -17.17
CA ASP A 27 -6.46 7.83 -16.19
C ASP A 27 -6.04 8.12 -14.72
N TYR A 28 -5.45 9.29 -14.45
CA TYR A 28 -4.97 9.64 -13.12
C TYR A 28 -6.08 9.59 -12.06
N SER A 29 -7.25 10.16 -12.36
CA SER A 29 -8.39 10.20 -11.44
C SER A 29 -8.88 8.81 -11.06
N VAL A 30 -9.00 7.91 -12.04
CA VAL A 30 -9.43 6.52 -11.85
C VAL A 30 -8.41 5.78 -10.98
N ASN A 31 -7.13 5.88 -11.32
CA ASN A 31 -6.04 5.25 -10.57
C ASN A 31 -5.96 5.77 -9.13
N LEU A 32 -6.21 7.07 -8.89
CA LEU A 32 -6.22 7.66 -7.56
C LEU A 32 -7.37 7.12 -6.69
N ILE A 33 -8.57 6.99 -7.26
CA ILE A 33 -9.74 6.44 -6.56
C ILE A 33 -9.50 4.97 -6.19
N GLU A 34 -8.92 4.19 -7.10
CA GLU A 34 -8.50 2.82 -6.82
C GLU A 34 -7.47 2.77 -5.68
N ASP A 35 -6.43 3.61 -5.70
CA ASP A 35 -5.42 3.66 -4.64
C ASP A 35 -6.04 3.96 -3.27
N GLN A 36 -7.03 4.87 -3.20
CA GLN A 36 -7.74 5.15 -1.95
C GLN A 36 -8.56 3.95 -1.46
N LYS A 37 -9.24 3.23 -2.36
CA LYS A 37 -9.99 2.00 -2.03
C LYS A 37 -9.06 0.92 -1.48
N ILE A 38 -7.93 0.70 -2.15
CA ILE A 38 -6.90 -0.27 -1.73
C ILE A 38 -6.39 0.07 -0.33
N ARG A 39 -6.00 1.33 -0.10
CA ARG A 39 -5.50 1.78 1.21
C ARG A 39 -6.54 1.61 2.31
N LYS A 40 -7.81 1.93 2.05
CA LYS A 40 -8.90 1.76 3.01
C LYS A 40 -9.10 0.28 3.34
N PHE A 41 -9.19 -0.56 2.32
CA PHE A 41 -9.36 -2.01 2.46
C PHE A 41 -8.23 -2.67 3.27
N LEU A 42 -6.98 -2.36 2.92
CA LEU A 42 -5.81 -2.91 3.62
C LEU A 42 -5.76 -2.45 5.08
N LYS A 43 -6.04 -1.17 5.35
CA LYS A 43 -6.10 -0.66 6.73
C LYS A 43 -7.18 -1.35 7.56
N THR A 44 -8.35 -1.65 6.99
CA THR A 44 -9.42 -2.33 7.72
C THR A 44 -9.14 -3.82 7.92
N ARG A 45 -8.59 -4.50 6.91
CA ARG A 45 -8.33 -5.94 6.97
C ARG A 45 -7.12 -6.28 7.86
N LEU A 46 -6.06 -5.47 7.79
CA LEU A 46 -4.77 -5.74 8.43
C LEU A 46 -4.56 -4.93 9.73
N GLN A 47 -5.63 -4.56 10.44
CA GLN A 47 -5.52 -3.82 11.70
C GLN A 47 -4.63 -4.55 12.73
N HIS A 48 -4.74 -5.87 12.79
CA HIS A 48 -3.98 -6.72 13.71
C HIS A 48 -2.49 -6.86 13.35
N ALA A 49 -2.12 -6.54 12.10
CA ALA A 49 -0.76 -6.73 11.59
C ALA A 49 0.15 -5.51 11.78
N ALA A 50 -0.31 -4.43 12.43
CA ALA A 50 0.47 -3.22 12.70
C ALA A 50 1.20 -2.69 11.45
N LEU A 51 0.42 -2.24 10.46
CA LEU A 51 0.94 -1.63 9.24
C LEU A 51 1.55 -0.26 9.52
N SER A 52 2.81 -0.08 9.14
CA SER A 52 3.53 1.19 9.25
C SER A 52 3.40 2.03 7.97
N LYS A 53 3.62 1.40 6.81
CA LYS A 53 3.63 2.09 5.51
C LYS A 53 3.04 1.18 4.43
N ILE A 54 2.32 1.78 3.49
CA ILE A 54 1.81 1.13 2.28
C ILE A 54 2.34 1.91 1.09
N ILE A 55 3.18 1.26 0.28
CA ILE A 55 3.68 1.81 -0.97
C ILE A 55 2.95 1.15 -2.14
N LEU A 56 2.36 1.95 -3.01
CA LEU A 56 1.68 1.48 -4.22
C LEU A 56 2.53 1.84 -5.44
N GLU A 57 2.94 0.82 -6.18
CA GLU A 57 3.64 0.95 -7.45
C GLU A 57 2.74 0.43 -8.57
N ARG A 58 2.68 1.12 -9.70
CA ARG A 58 1.94 0.64 -10.89
C ARG A 58 2.90 0.55 -12.07
N THR A 59 2.87 -0.57 -12.76
CA THR A 59 3.66 -0.81 -13.97
C THR A 59 2.72 -1.34 -15.05
N GLY A 60 2.21 -0.44 -15.88
CA GLY A 60 1.11 -0.74 -16.80
C GLY A 60 -0.13 -1.23 -16.03
N ASP A 61 -0.60 -2.42 -16.36
CA ASP A 61 -1.80 -3.03 -15.75
C ASP A 61 -1.53 -3.72 -14.41
N LYS A 62 -0.27 -3.86 -14.00
CA LYS A 62 0.09 -4.54 -12.75
C LYS A 62 0.18 -3.54 -11.61
N VAL A 63 -0.49 -3.86 -10.51
CA VAL A 63 -0.39 -3.09 -9.26
C VAL A 63 0.48 -3.87 -8.27
N ARG A 64 1.59 -3.27 -7.85
CA ARG A 64 2.46 -3.82 -6.81
C ARG A 64 2.21 -3.08 -5.51
N VAL A 65 1.85 -3.83 -4.48
CA VAL A 65 1.55 -3.34 -3.14
C VAL A 65 2.68 -3.78 -2.21
N LYS A 66 3.50 -2.83 -1.77
CA LYS A 66 4.55 -3.04 -0.77
C LYS A 66 4.02 -2.69 0.61
N LEU A 67 3.93 -3.69 1.48
CA LEU A 67 3.45 -3.58 2.85
C LEU A 67 4.61 -3.59 3.82
N PHE A 68 4.73 -2.53 4.63
CA PHE A 68 5.69 -2.47 5.72
C PHE A 68 4.96 -2.75 7.03
N THR A 69 5.35 -3.82 7.71
CA THR A 69 4.67 -4.34 8.90
C THR A 69 5.68 -4.68 9.99
N ALA A 70 5.27 -4.50 11.24
CA ALA A 70 6.02 -4.98 12.40
C ALA A 70 5.83 -6.49 12.65
N ARG A 71 4.78 -7.11 12.08
CA ARG A 71 4.41 -8.52 12.30
C ARG A 71 4.10 -9.22 10.97
N PRO A 72 5.12 -9.49 10.13
CA PRO A 72 4.92 -10.11 8.82
C PRO A 72 4.27 -11.49 8.87
N GLY A 73 4.54 -12.26 9.94
CA GLY A 73 3.99 -13.62 10.10
C GLY A 73 2.47 -13.69 10.09
N ILE A 74 1.78 -12.66 10.61
CA ILE A 74 0.31 -12.61 10.62
C ILE A 74 -0.24 -12.41 9.20
N ILE A 75 0.46 -11.64 8.35
CA ILE A 75 0.03 -11.37 6.97
C ILE A 75 0.29 -12.55 6.05
N ILE A 76 1.39 -13.27 6.28
CA ILE A 76 1.73 -14.47 5.49
C ILE A 76 0.80 -15.64 5.84
N GLY A 77 0.48 -15.81 7.14
CA GLY A 77 -0.36 -16.89 7.63
C GLY A 77 0.32 -18.26 7.61
N LYS A 78 -0.44 -19.33 7.87
CA LYS A 78 0.09 -20.70 7.85
C LYS A 78 0.34 -21.13 6.39
N LYS A 79 1.59 -21.46 6.06
CA LYS A 79 2.01 -21.87 4.70
C LYS A 79 1.67 -20.88 3.58
N GLY A 80 1.48 -19.59 3.87
CA GLY A 80 1.14 -18.59 2.86
C GLY A 80 -0.35 -18.53 2.48
N SER A 81 -1.25 -19.20 3.21
CA SER A 81 -2.68 -19.20 2.86
C SER A 81 -3.30 -17.80 2.86
N GLU A 82 -2.95 -16.97 3.85
CA GLU A 82 -3.57 -15.65 4.02
C GLU A 82 -3.12 -14.68 2.91
N ILE A 83 -1.87 -14.79 2.43
CA ILE A 83 -1.38 -13.93 1.34
C ILE A 83 -2.10 -14.21 0.02
N GLU A 84 -2.45 -15.47 -0.25
CA GLU A 84 -3.18 -15.86 -1.45
C GLU A 84 -4.63 -15.37 -1.40
N ILE A 85 -5.27 -15.45 -0.24
CA ILE A 85 -6.62 -14.92 -0.03
C ILE A 85 -6.62 -13.41 -0.24
N LEU A 86 -5.68 -12.70 0.40
CA LEU A 86 -5.55 -11.24 0.29
C LEU A 86 -5.28 -10.81 -1.15
N LYS A 87 -4.43 -11.55 -1.87
CA LYS A 87 -4.19 -11.31 -3.31
C LYS A 87 -5.48 -11.46 -4.11
N LYS A 88 -6.25 -12.53 -3.93
CA LYS A 88 -7.53 -12.74 -4.64
C LYS A 88 -8.56 -11.65 -4.32
N GLU A 89 -8.61 -11.19 -3.07
CA GLU A 89 -9.50 -10.09 -2.67
C GLU A 89 -9.11 -8.76 -3.31
N LEU A 90 -7.81 -8.45 -3.37
CA LEU A 90 -7.31 -7.25 -4.07
C LEU A 90 -7.57 -7.32 -5.59
N GLU A 91 -7.34 -8.48 -6.21
CA GLU A 91 -7.63 -8.67 -7.64
C GLU A 91 -9.12 -8.50 -7.94
N LYS A 92 -10.03 -8.95 -7.06
CA LYS A 92 -11.48 -8.72 -7.18
C LYS A 92 -11.86 -7.25 -7.05
N LEU A 93 -11.19 -6.49 -6.18
CA LEU A 93 -11.49 -5.07 -5.94
C LEU A 93 -11.04 -4.16 -7.08
N ILE A 94 -9.90 -4.45 -7.69
CA ILE A 94 -9.26 -3.59 -8.70
C ILE A 94 -9.54 -4.12 -10.12
N ASN A 95 -9.92 -5.40 -10.25
CA ASN A 95 -10.06 -6.11 -11.51
C ASN A 95 -8.77 -6.09 -12.35
N ARG A 96 -7.61 -6.06 -11.68
CA ARG A 96 -6.25 -6.04 -12.26
C ARG A 96 -5.35 -6.98 -11.48
N LYS A 97 -4.24 -7.39 -12.10
CA LYS A 97 -3.25 -8.27 -11.46
C LYS A 97 -2.53 -7.53 -10.34
N ALA A 98 -2.59 -8.10 -9.13
CA ALA A 98 -1.92 -7.55 -7.95
C ALA A 98 -0.70 -8.40 -7.56
N VAL A 99 0.39 -7.73 -7.19
CA VAL A 99 1.57 -8.35 -6.59
C VAL A 99 1.76 -7.77 -5.21
N ILE A 100 1.91 -8.62 -4.20
CA ILE A 100 2.06 -8.20 -2.80
C ILE A 100 3.50 -8.51 -2.38
N ASP A 101 4.22 -7.48 -1.94
CA ASP A 101 5.55 -7.60 -1.34
C ASP A 101 5.46 -7.19 0.13
N ILE A 102 5.92 -8.05 1.03
CA ILE A 102 5.89 -7.78 2.48
C ILE A 102 7.31 -7.51 2.95
N GLN A 103 7.51 -6.38 3.63
CA GLN A 103 8.77 -6.02 4.26
C GLN A 103 8.58 -5.83 5.77
N GLU A 104 9.51 -6.41 6.52
CA GLU A 104 9.54 -6.31 7.97
C GLU A 104 10.22 -5.01 8.40
N VAL A 105 9.59 -4.31 9.35
CA VAL A 105 10.18 -3.15 10.01
C VAL A 105 11.00 -3.64 11.22
N ARG A 106 12.33 -3.63 11.08
CA ARG A 106 13.27 -4.19 12.09
C ARG A 106 13.20 -3.53 13.48
N ARG A 107 12.78 -2.26 13.54
CA ARG A 107 12.58 -1.52 14.80
C ARG A 107 11.20 -0.87 14.72
N PRO A 108 10.16 -1.51 15.30
CA PRO A 108 8.79 -1.03 15.23
C PRO A 108 8.60 0.26 16.03
#